data_AF-A0A1F8ARM6-F1
#
_entry.id   AF-A0A1F8ARM6-F1
#
_cell.length_a   1.000
_cell.length_b   1.000
_cell.length_c   1.000
_cell.angle_alpha   90.00
_cell.angle_beta   90.00
_cell.angle_gamma   90.00
#
_symmetry.space_group_name_H-M   'P 1'
#
loop_
_entity.id
_entity.type
_entity.pdbx_description
1 polymer ?
#
loop_
_entity_poly.entity_id
_entity_poly.type
_entity_poly.pdbx_seq_one_letter_code
_entity_poly.pdbx_strand_id
1 'polypeptide(L)'
;MLEQNNSNQNGTVTLTQEFGKKVKVLIELENAPNGVRQPAHIHSGSCIKLGEIKFPLNDLVGGKSETSVVTSMAELVDMLPLAVNVHKSGTQASTYVSCGNL
;
A
#
# COMPACT_ATOMS: atom_id res chain seq x y z
N MET A 1 2.57 -8.60 -2.07
CA MET A 1 1.71 -7.83 -2.98
C MET A 1 1.78 -8.47 -4.35
N LEU A 2 0.62 -8.75 -4.94
CA LEU A 2 0.50 -9.33 -6.26
C LEU A 2 0.18 -8.23 -7.27
N GLU A 3 0.71 -8.39 -8.49
CA GLU A 3 0.40 -7.49 -9.58
C GLU A 3 -1.11 -7.42 -9.88
N GLN A 4 -1.52 -6.28 -10.44
CA GLN A 4 -2.85 -6.08 -10.99
C GLN A 4 -2.74 -5.45 -12.37
N ASN A 5 -3.75 -5.69 -13.21
CA ASN A 5 -3.87 -5.07 -14.54
C ASN A 5 -2.63 -5.28 -15.44
N ASN A 6 -2.00 -6.46 -15.36
CA ASN A 6 -0.79 -6.83 -16.11
C ASN A 6 0.38 -5.85 -15.92
N SER A 7 0.51 -5.28 -14.72
CA SER A 7 1.55 -4.30 -14.41
C SER A 7 2.95 -4.92 -14.31
N ASN A 8 3.04 -6.22 -14.06
CA ASN A 8 4.22 -6.96 -13.63
C ASN A 8 4.86 -6.45 -12.32
N GLN A 9 4.11 -5.70 -11.52
CA GLN A 9 4.59 -5.09 -10.26
C GLN A 9 4.18 -5.94 -9.06
N ASN A 10 4.96 -6.99 -8.80
CA ASN A 10 4.88 -7.80 -7.59
C ASN A 10 5.82 -7.24 -6.51
N GLY A 11 5.58 -7.61 -5.26
CA GLY A 11 6.44 -7.14 -4.18
C GLY A 11 5.95 -7.49 -2.78
N THR A 12 6.32 -6.70 -1.79
CA THR A 12 6.00 -6.91 -0.39
C THR A 12 5.51 -5.64 0.28
N VAL A 13 4.73 -5.84 1.35
CA VAL A 13 4.47 -4.81 2.35
C VAL A 13 4.94 -5.37 3.70
N THR A 14 5.75 -4.60 4.40
CA THR A 14 6.25 -4.93 5.74
C THR A 14 5.71 -3.91 6.73
N LEU A 15 5.02 -4.39 7.75
CA LEU A 15 4.54 -3.59 8.87
C LEU A 15 5.50 -3.75 10.05
N THR A 16 5.92 -2.64 10.66
CA THR A 16 6.78 -2.65 11.84
C THR A 16 6.20 -1.73 12.91
N GLN A 17 5.85 -2.30 14.06
CA GLN A 17 5.47 -1.52 15.24
C GLN A 17 6.67 -0.67 15.68
N GLU A 18 6.46 0.65 15.77
CA GLU A 18 7.43 1.58 16.36
C GLU A 18 6.99 1.96 17.79
N PHE A 19 7.68 2.91 18.42
CA PHE A 19 7.30 3.35 19.77
C PHE A 19 5.93 4.03 19.78
N GLY A 20 5.05 3.62 20.71
CA GLY A 20 3.71 4.20 20.89
C GLY A 20 2.73 3.79 19.79
N LYS A 21 1.77 4.66 19.45
CA LYS A 21 0.79 4.44 18.37
C LYS A 21 1.37 4.82 17.01
N LYS A 22 2.43 4.13 16.61
CA LYS A 22 3.09 4.36 15.33
C LYS A 22 3.48 3.03 14.68
N VAL A 23 3.03 2.80 13.45
CA VAL A 23 3.42 1.65 12.64
C VAL A 23 4.08 2.15 11.36
N LYS A 24 5.27 1.65 11.07
CA LYS A 24 5.95 1.87 9.79
C LYS A 24 5.42 0.88 8.76
N VAL A 25 5.09 1.40 7.58
CA VAL A 25 4.65 0.66 6.41
C VAL A 25 5.72 0.83 5.34
N LEU A 26 6.45 -0.24 5.04
CA LEU A 26 7.43 -0.30 3.96
C LEU A 26 6.83 -1.11 2.81
N ILE A 27 6.75 -0.51 1.63
CA ILE A 27 6.33 -1.18 0.39
C ILE A 27 7.52 -1.22 -0.56
N GLU A 28 7.77 -2.41 -1.11
CA GLU A 28 8.79 -2.63 -2.14
C GLU A 28 8.17 -3.41 -3.29
N LEU A 29 8.10 -2.80 -4.48
CA LEU A 29 7.62 -3.39 -5.72
C LEU A 29 8.76 -3.49 -6.75
N GLU A 30 8.76 -4.59 -7.47
CA GLU A 30 9.59 -4.78 -8.65
C GLU A 30 8.93 -4.15 -9.89
N ASN A 31 9.73 -3.86 -10.93
CA ASN A 31 9.26 -3.35 -12.23
C ASN A 31 8.45 -2.05 -12.18
N ALA A 32 8.60 -1.26 -11.11
CA ALA A 32 7.99 0.06 -11.03
C ALA A 32 8.62 1.02 -12.08
N PRO A 33 7.81 1.80 -12.81
CA PRO A 33 8.30 2.71 -13.83
C PRO A 33 9.17 3.83 -13.24
N ASN A 34 10.34 4.07 -13.84
CA ASN A 34 11.23 5.14 -13.41
C ASN A 34 10.60 6.53 -13.64
N GLY A 35 10.81 7.45 -12.70
CA GLY A 35 10.29 8.83 -12.78
C GLY A 35 8.78 8.97 -12.58
N VAL A 36 8.04 7.88 -12.36
CA VAL A 36 6.60 7.92 -12.07
C VAL A 36 6.39 7.77 -10.56
N ARG A 37 5.62 8.68 -9.98
CA ARG A 37 5.12 8.55 -8.61
C ARG A 37 3.82 7.75 -8.62
N GLN A 38 3.76 6.72 -7.80
CA GLN A 38 2.63 5.80 -7.71
C GLN A 38 1.97 5.92 -6.34
N PRO A 39 0.79 6.57 -6.22
CA PRO A 39 0.09 6.69 -4.94
C PRO A 39 -0.20 5.33 -4.30
N ALA A 40 -0.21 5.29 -2.97
CA ALA A 40 -0.51 4.09 -2.21
C ALA A 40 -1.37 4.38 -0.99
N HIS A 41 -2.20 3.40 -0.62
CA HIS A 41 -3.12 3.53 0.50
C HIS A 41 -3.31 2.18 1.21
N ILE A 42 -3.63 2.23 2.50
CA ILE A 42 -4.28 1.12 3.21
C ILE A 42 -5.80 1.36 3.14
N HIS A 43 -6.54 0.40 2.60
CA HIS A 43 -7.99 0.40 2.53
C HIS A 43 -8.59 -0.63 3.48
N SER A 44 -9.85 -0.44 3.88
CA SER A 44 -10.66 -1.54 4.41
C SER A 44 -11.00 -2.55 3.31
N GLY A 45 -11.32 -3.78 3.71
CA GLY A 45 -11.69 -4.85 2.78
C GLY A 45 -10.48 -5.63 2.27
N SER A 46 -10.52 -6.02 1.00
CA SER A 46 -9.51 -6.89 0.39
C SER A 46 -9.15 -6.40 -1.01
N CYS A 47 -8.09 -6.97 -1.60
CA CYS A 47 -7.70 -6.71 -2.98
C CYS A 47 -8.77 -7.08 -4.03
N ILE A 48 -9.79 -7.87 -3.66
CA ILE A 48 -10.94 -8.18 -4.52
C ILE A 48 -11.97 -7.04 -4.46
N LYS A 49 -12.14 -6.43 -3.27
CA LYS A 49 -13.10 -5.35 -3.04
C LYS A 49 -12.52 -4.38 -2.01
N LEU A 50 -11.89 -3.32 -2.52
CA LEU A 50 -11.38 -2.23 -1.70
C LEU A 50 -12.56 -1.40 -1.17
N GLY A 51 -12.48 -1.06 0.11
CA GLY A 51 -13.37 -0.14 0.78
C GLY A 51 -12.75 1.25 0.91
N GLU A 52 -13.12 1.95 1.98
CA GLU A 52 -12.62 3.28 2.29
C GLU A 52 -11.12 3.28 2.59
N ILE A 53 -10.46 4.41 2.30
CA ILE A 53 -9.06 4.64 2.70
C ILE A 53 -9.01 4.76 4.22
N LYS A 54 -8.22 3.90 4.88
CA LYS A 54 -7.89 4.00 6.30
C LYS A 54 -6.66 4.84 6.54
N PHE A 55 -5.63 4.66 5.72
CA PHE A 55 -4.39 5.42 5.84
C PHE A 55 -3.85 5.79 4.45
N PRO A 56 -3.61 7.09 4.18
CA PRO A 56 -2.79 7.48 3.05
C PRO A 56 -1.33 7.11 3.31
N LEU A 57 -0.64 6.67 2.26
CA LEU A 57 0.78 6.37 2.29
C LEU A 57 1.51 7.33 1.35
N ASN A 58 2.81 7.47 1.57
CA ASN A 58 3.69 8.14 0.63
C ASN A 58 3.66 7.43 -0.72
N ASP A 59 3.74 8.21 -1.80
CA ASP A 59 3.86 7.65 -3.15
C ASP A 59 5.09 6.73 -3.24
N LEU A 60 4.97 5.64 -3.99
CA LEU A 60 6.13 4.87 -4.39
C LEU A 60 6.91 5.67 -5.44
N VAL A 61 8.23 5.74 -5.24
CA VAL A 61 9.18 6.28 -6.20
C VAL A 61 10.21 5.20 -6.49
N GLY A 62 10.31 4.78 -7.76
CA GLY A 62 11.17 3.65 -8.14
C GLY A 62 10.81 2.35 -7.40
N GLY A 63 9.52 2.14 -7.12
CA GLY A 63 9.02 0.92 -6.48
C GLY A 63 9.13 0.90 -4.96
N LYS A 64 9.59 1.98 -4.30
CA LYS A 64 9.71 2.03 -2.84
C LYS A 64 8.86 3.11 -2.22
N SER A 65 8.17 2.78 -1.13
CA SER A 65 7.49 3.73 -0.25
C SER A 65 7.73 3.35 1.21
N GLU A 66 8.04 4.34 2.04
CA GLU A 66 8.10 4.20 3.49
C GLU A 66 7.20 5.26 4.11
N THR A 67 6.24 4.84 4.94
CA THR A 67 5.32 5.75 5.64
C THR A 67 5.16 5.33 7.09
N SER A 68 5.19 6.27 8.01
CA SER A 68 4.72 6.04 9.37
C SER A 68 3.26 6.47 9.53
N VAL A 69 2.40 5.55 9.92
CA VAL A 69 0.99 5.82 10.21
C VAL A 69 0.74 5.85 11.72
N VAL A 70 -0.17 6.72 12.17
CA VAL A 70 -0.51 6.89 13.59
C VAL A 70 -1.55 5.84 13.99
N THR A 71 -1.08 4.65 14.32
CA THR A 71 -1.87 3.50 14.79
C THR A 71 -0.93 2.50 15.47
N SER A 72 -1.47 1.51 16.17
CA SER A 72 -0.73 0.35 16.66
C SER A 72 -1.01 -0.90 15.82
N MET A 73 -0.16 -1.92 15.98
CA MET A 73 -0.34 -3.21 15.34
C MET A 73 -1.61 -3.91 15.84
N ALA A 74 -1.96 -3.75 17.11
CA ALA A 74 -3.22 -4.28 17.66
C ALA A 74 -4.44 -3.62 16.99
N GLU A 75 -4.45 -2.29 16.87
CA GLU A 75 -5.53 -1.55 16.19
C GLU A 75 -5.65 -1.94 14.70
N LEU A 76 -4.53 -2.19 14.02
CA LEU A 76 -4.56 -2.67 12.63
C LEU A 76 -5.18 -4.08 12.52
N VAL A 77 -4.90 -4.98 13.47
CA VAL A 77 -5.52 -6.31 13.54
C VAL A 77 -7.02 -6.20 13.80
N ASP A 78 -7.45 -5.31 14.70
CA ASP A 78 -8.86 -5.06 14.99
C ASP A 78 -9.63 -4.47 13.80
N MET A 79 -8.94 -3.81 12.88
CA MET A 79 -9.52 -3.24 11.65
C MET A 79 -9.59 -4.23 10.49
N LEU A 80 -9.06 -5.44 10.62
CA LEU A 80 -9.09 -6.42 9.54
C LEU A 80 -10.55 -6.76 9.14
N PRO A 81 -10.82 -6.98 7.83
CA PRO A 81 -9.85 -7.10 6.75
C PRO A 81 -9.34 -5.74 6.23
N LEU A 82 -8.04 -5.68 5.91
CA LEU A 82 -7.37 -4.54 5.29
C LEU A 82 -6.59 -4.97 4.04
N ALA A 83 -6.34 -4.02 3.13
CA ALA A 83 -5.46 -4.23 1.98
C ALA A 83 -4.63 -2.99 1.67
N VAL A 84 -3.38 -3.21 1.27
CA VAL A 84 -2.52 -2.17 0.70
C VAL A 84 -2.69 -2.18 -0.82
N ASN A 85 -3.01 -1.03 -1.39
CA ASN A 85 -3.20 -0.84 -2.83
C ASN A 85 -2.21 0.21 -3.36
N VAL A 86 -1.73 0.01 -4.59
CA VAL A 86 -0.89 0.96 -5.32
C VAL A 86 -1.53 1.32 -6.66
N HIS A 87 -1.60 2.62 -6.94
CA HIS A 87 -2.16 3.20 -8.17
C HIS A 87 -1.08 3.37 -9.25
N LYS A 88 -1.49 3.41 -10.52
CA LYS A 88 -0.57 3.53 -11.67
C LYS A 88 0.18 4.86 -11.70
N SER A 89 -0.52 5.96 -11.43
CA SER A 89 0.04 7.31 -11.29
C SER A 89 -1.03 8.24 -10.73
N GLY A 90 -0.65 9.48 -10.36
CA GLY A 90 -1.62 10.50 -9.97
C GLY A 90 -2.65 10.86 -11.06
N THR A 91 -2.26 10.80 -12.34
CA THR A 91 -3.17 11.07 -13.47
C THR A 91 -4.00 9.85 -13.90
N GLN A 92 -3.59 8.64 -13.50
CA GLN A 92 -4.28 7.39 -13.77
C GLN A 92 -4.67 6.69 -12.46
N ALA A 93 -5.22 7.46 -11.52
CA ALA A 93 -5.55 6.98 -10.17
C ALA A 93 -6.58 5.83 -10.17
N SER A 94 -7.44 5.70 -11.19
CA SER A 94 -8.39 4.57 -11.25
C SER A 94 -7.78 3.25 -11.74
N THR A 95 -6.50 3.23 -12.11
CA THR A 95 -5.79 2.01 -12.51
C THR A 95 -4.87 1.57 -11.39
N TYR A 96 -5.06 0.34 -10.90
CA TYR A 96 -4.20 -0.24 -9.87
C TYR A 96 -3.09 -1.08 -10.49
N VAL A 97 -1.91 -1.07 -9.87
CA VAL A 97 -0.75 -1.82 -10.34
C VAL A 97 -0.38 -2.97 -9.42
N SER A 98 -0.68 -2.88 -8.12
CA SER A 98 -0.35 -3.93 -7.16
C SER A 98 -1.27 -3.84 -5.96
N CYS A 99 -1.54 -4.99 -5.35
CA CYS A 99 -2.30 -5.04 -4.11
C CYS A 99 -1.85 -6.21 -3.21
N GLY A 100 -1.92 -6.04 -1.90
CA GLY A 100 -1.72 -7.11 -0.92
C GLY A 100 -2.71 -7.00 0.23
N ASN A 101 -3.41 -8.09 0.53
CA ASN A 101 -4.19 -8.21 1.77
C ASN A 101 -3.23 -8.22 2.96
N LEU A 102 -3.66 -7.61 4.07
CA LEU A 102 -2.97 -7.61 5.35
C LEU A 102 -3.56 -8.67 6.30
#